data_AF-A0A392T8K1-F1
#
_entry.id   AF-A0A392T8K1-F1
#
_cell.length_a   1.000
_cell.length_b   1.000
_cell.length_c   1.000
_cell.angle_alpha   90.00
_cell.angle_beta   90.00
_cell.angle_gamma   90.00
#
_symmetry.space_group_name_H-M   'P 1'
#
loop_
_entity.id
_entity.type
_entity.pdbx_description
1 polymer ?
#
loop_
_entity_poly.entity_id
_entity_poly.type
_entity_poly.pdbx_seq_one_letter_code
_entity_poly.pdbx_strand_id
1 'polypeptide(L)' 'MWHLRKSKESMIVQRSRAKWLREGDVNSSYFHACINSRRNQNAIRALQTENGWAETPPDIRQ' A
#
# COMPACT_ATOMS: atom_id res chain seq x y z
N MET A 1 26.98 -0.60 -13.43
CA MET A 1 25.63 -0.12 -13.06
C MET A 1 24.79 -1.10 -12.24
N TRP A 2 24.78 -2.40 -12.56
CA TRP A 2 23.96 -3.40 -11.86
C TRP A 2 24.28 -3.56 -10.36
N HIS A 3 25.56 -3.62 -9.99
CA HIS A 3 25.99 -3.75 -8.59
C HIS A 3 25.55 -2.56 -7.72
N LEU A 4 25.57 -1.34 -8.28
CA LEU A 4 25.13 -0.14 -7.58
C LEU A 4 23.62 -0.18 -7.29
N ARG A 5 22.83 -0.66 -8.26
CA ARG A 5 21.38 -0.82 -8.10
C ARG A 5 21.05 -1.85 -7.02
N LYS A 6 21.70 -3.02 -7.05
CA LYS A 6 21.54 -4.06 -6.01
C LYS A 6 21.97 -3.58 -4.63
N SER A 7 23.06 -2.82 -4.54
CA SER A 7 23.54 -2.24 -3.29
C SER A 7 22.52 -1.25 -2.71
N LYS A 8 21.94 -0.37 -3.55
CA LYS A 8 20.87 0.55 -3.15
C LYS A 8 19.63 -0.20 -2.66
N GLU A 9 19.16 -1.20 -3.40
CA GLU A 9 18.00 -2.02 -3.00
C GLU A 9 18.25 -2.75 -1.67
N SER A 10 19.42 -3.37 -1.51
CA SER A 10 19.82 -4.03 -0.27
C SER A 10 19.83 -3.05 0.92
N MET A 11 20.40 -1.85 0.72
CA MET A 11 20.42 -0.81 1.76
C MET A 11 19.02 -0.36 2.17
N ILE A 12 18.08 -0.24 1.23
CA ILE A 12 16.68 0.12 1.52
C ILE A 12 16.01 -0.96 2.37
N VAL A 13 16.20 -2.23 2.01
CA VAL A 13 15.64 -3.37 2.76
C VAL A 13 16.23 -3.44 4.18
N GLN A 14 17.55 -3.28 4.31
CA GLN A 14 18.21 -3.29 5.61
C GLN A 14 17.73 -2.13 6.51
N ARG A 15 17.62 -0.91 5.96
CA ARG A 15 17.10 0.24 6.70
C ARG A 15 15.66 0.04 7.17
N SER A 16 14.82 -0.54 6.31
CA SER A 16 13.45 -0.90 6.69
C SER A 16 13.45 -1.88 7.87
N ARG A 17 14.18 -3.00 7.78
CA ARG A 17 14.27 -4.00 8.86
C ARG A 17 14.80 -3.43 10.17
N ALA A 18 15.85 -2.60 10.11
CA ALA A 18 16.41 -1.94 11.30
C ALA A 18 15.40 -0.99 11.95
N LYS A 19 14.62 -0.26 11.14
CA LYS A 19 13.53 0.58 11.62
C LYS A 19 12.45 -0.24 12.33
N TRP A 20 12.02 -1.35 11.73
CA TRP A 20 11.05 -2.28 12.32
C TRP A 20 11.53 -2.89 13.63
N LEU A 21 12.78 -3.33 13.70
CA LEU A 21 13.38 -3.87 14.94
C LEU A 21 13.47 -2.81 16.04
N ARG A 22 13.76 -1.56 15.69
CA ARG A 22 13.86 -0.45 16.65
C ARG A 22 12.50 0.01 17.17
N GLU A 23 11.51 0.08 16.28
CA GLU A 23 10.18 0.61 16.60
C GLU A 23 9.25 -0.46 17.20
N GLY A 24 9.59 -1.75 17.02
CA GLY A 24 8.85 -2.88 17.58
C GLY A 24 7.47 -3.08 16.95
N ASP A 25 6.72 -4.08 17.43
CA ASP A 25 5.28 -4.29 17.12
C ASP A 25 4.39 -3.31 17.90
N VAL A 26 4.93 -2.13 18.23
CA VAL A 26 4.11 -1.06 18.73
C VAL A 26 3.30 -0.58 17.55
N ASN A 27 1.98 -0.63 17.68
CA ASN A 27 0.98 -0.28 16.67
C ASN A 27 1.14 1.19 16.24
N SER A 28 2.24 1.47 15.52
CA SER A 28 2.78 2.80 15.39
C SER A 28 1.89 3.58 14.44
N SER A 29 1.74 4.87 14.71
CA SER A 29 1.05 5.77 13.79
C SER A 29 1.63 5.68 12.36
N TYR A 30 2.92 5.36 12.22
CA TYR A 30 3.57 5.07 10.95
C TYR A 30 3.02 3.80 10.27
N PHE A 31 2.88 2.68 11.00
CA PHE A 31 2.28 1.46 10.46
C PHE A 31 0.85 1.70 9.96
N HIS A 32 0.02 2.32 10.80
CA HIS A 32 -1.36 2.69 10.42
C HIS A 32 -1.40 3.65 9.23
N ALA A 33 -0.52 4.65 9.18
CA ALA A 33 -0.43 5.56 8.05
C ALA A 33 -0.06 4.82 6.75
N CYS A 34 0.89 3.88 6.81
CA CYS A 34 1.25 3.03 5.67
C CYS A 34 0.08 2.15 5.21
N ILE A 35 -0.62 1.48 6.14
CA ILE A 35 -1.79 0.66 5.82
C ILE A 35 -2.92 1.51 5.24
N ASN A 36 -3.22 2.67 5.83
CA ASN A 36 -4.26 3.58 5.34
C ASN A 36 -3.93 4.14 3.96
N SER A 37 -2.66 4.48 3.70
CA SER A 37 -2.21 4.92 2.38
C SER A 37 -2.42 3.83 1.33
N ARG A 38 -2.01 2.59 1.62
CA ARG A 38 -2.25 1.44 0.73
C ARG A 38 -3.74 1.17 0.51
N ARG A 39 -4.55 1.25 1.57
CA ARG A 39 -6.00 1.07 1.49
C ARG A 39 -6.65 2.13 0.59
N ASN A 40 -6.25 3.39 0.70
CA ASN A 40 -6.77 4.47 -0.14
C ASN A 40 -6.33 4.33 -1.61
N GLN A 41 -5.07 3.94 -1.85
CA GLN A 41 -4.56 3.70 -3.21
C GLN A 41 -5.26 2.53 -3.90
N ASN A 42 -5.56 1.47 -3.15
CA ASN A 42 -6.19 0.26 -3.68
C ASN A 42 -7.72 0.27 -3.58
N ALA A 43 -8.32 1.37 -3.14
CA ALA A 43 -9.77 1.47 -3.04
C ALA A 43 -10.39 1.56 -4.44
N ILE A 44 -11.16 0.53 -4.81
CA ILE A 44 -12.02 0.58 -5.99
C ILE A 44 -13.23 1.43 -5.61
N ARG A 45 -13.33 2.63 -6.19
CA ARG A 45 -14.39 3.61 -5.88
C ARG A 45 -15.62 3.45 -6.78
N ALA A 46 -15.41 3.01 -8.00
CA ALA A 46 -16.46 2.83 -9.00
C ALA A 46 -16.06 1.68 -9.93
N LEU A 47 -17.05 0.98 -10.46
CA LEU A 47 -16.89 -0.02 -11.51
C LEU A 47 -17.58 0.46 -12.77
N GLN A 48 -16.98 0.21 -13.94
CA GLN A 48 -17.64 0.50 -15.21
C GLN A 48 -18.50 -0.70 -15.61
N THR A 49 -19.79 -0.45 -15.82
CA THR A 49 -20.77 -1.42 -16.30
C THR A 49 -21.29 -1.00 -17.68
N GLU A 50 -22.08 -1.85 -18.34
CA GLU A 50 -22.72 -1.54 -19.63
C GLU A 50 -23.64 -0.31 -19.54
N ASN A 51 -24.19 -0.03 -18.35
CA ASN A 51 -25.10 1.08 -18.09
C ASN A 51 -24.40 2.35 -17.57
N GLY A 52 -23.07 2.34 -17.47
CA GLY A 52 -22.27 3.46 -16.95
C GLY A 52 -21.49 3.11 -15.67
N TRP A 53 -21.06 4.13 -14.94
CA TRP A 53 -20.30 3.97 -13.70
C TRP A 53 -21.21 3.57 -12.54
N ALA A 54 -20.90 2.44 -11.90
CA ALA A 54 -21.54 1.92 -10.70
C ALA A 54 -20.69 2.27 -9.47
N GLU A 55 -21.21 3.16 -8.63
CA GLU A 55 -20.54 3.62 -7.41
C GLU A 55 -21.15 3.02 -6.13
N THR A 56 -22.43 2.62 -6.18
CA THR A 56 -23.12 2.06 -5.01
C THR A 56 -23.31 0.54 -5.12
N PRO A 57 -23.34 -0.20 -3.99
CA PRO A 57 -23.49 -1.66 -4.00
C PRO A 57 -24.71 -2.20 -4.76
N PRO A 58 -25.88 -1.54 -4.80
CA PRO A 58 -27.00 -1.96 -5.64
C PRO A 58 -26.68 -1.95 -7.14
N ASP A 59 -25.90 -0.97 -7.60
CA ASP A 59 -25.54 -0.81 -9.02
C ASP A 59 -24.56 -1.88 -9.51
N ILE A 60 -23.79 -2.47 -8.59
CA ILE A 60 -22.74 -3.47 -8.89
C ILE A 60 -23.31 -4.89 -9.01
N ARG A 61 -24.50 -5.17 -8.45
CA ARG A 61 -25.09 -6.53 -8.36
C ARG A 61 -26.09 -6.85 -9.49
N GLN A 62 -26.12 -6.05 -10.55
CA GLN A 62 -27.01 -6.30 -11.69
C GLN A 62 -26.66 -7.58 -12.44
#